data_AF-A0A2V8U518-F1
#
_entry.id   AF-A0A2V8U518-F1
#
_cell.length_a   1.000
_cell.length_b   1.000
_cell.length_c   1.000
_cell.angle_alpha   90.00
_cell.angle_beta   90.00
_cell.angle_gamma   90.00
#
_symmetry.space_group_name_H-M   'P 1'
#
loop_
_entity.id
_entity.type
_entity.pdbx_description
1 polymer ?
#
loop_
_entity_poly.entity_id
_entity_poly.type
_entity_poly.pdbx_seq_one_letter_code
_entity_poly.pdbx_strand_id
1 'polypeptide(L)'
;MRELCREIRHEQIGTHVGSIRGENMATAKIQLQLVDVQGRPLDDPDILVEFFSTESSKHFRFTVSPNGAANVNISLVDPGNGMYRVLLMPTNYRTVQFFLRIMEDGTTTRKPVVFPVDPAKVVSITAPAIGALPQPLQDLLGNAMVDGFTDAAGAPLQGAALYSALPALLKAALLNLYTKSAATQLGDGQSVFDKLGTMIRLKQDRLFAKTAAALLEETQQDTFFHEVPETLHESIAPYHLLISYKTRDAQGNLQLTFSRNGDTGDDYLFDMDIDQAQGIRNIFEVLQNAVTSSLTNPYGVREILMADQKLQPLYDFKFPDREHRVGHLRIGRTSPAWGGTVRKRCDIGQPVPKPDSNN
;
A
#
# COMPACT_ATOMS: atom_id res chain seq x y z
N MET A 1 67.07 32.10 -69.25
CA MET A 1 66.82 31.71 -67.85
C MET A 1 66.43 32.99 -67.09
N ARG A 2 65.21 33.54 -67.23
CA ARG A 2 63.93 33.12 -66.59
C ARG A 2 64.13 32.73 -65.12
N GLU A 3 63.83 33.67 -64.22
CA GLU A 3 62.69 33.65 -63.26
C GLU A 3 63.10 32.96 -61.94
N LEU A 4 62.71 33.36 -60.72
CA LEU A 4 61.50 34.04 -60.27
C LEU A 4 61.74 34.52 -58.81
N CYS A 5 61.42 35.79 -58.50
CA CYS A 5 61.37 36.32 -57.12
C CYS A 5 60.12 35.77 -56.40
N ARG A 6 60.29 35.27 -55.17
CA ARG A 6 59.19 34.83 -54.29
C ARG A 6 58.55 36.04 -53.60
N GLU A 7 57.28 36.27 -53.90
CA GLU A 7 56.34 37.11 -53.17
C GLU A 7 55.92 36.43 -51.85
N ILE A 8 56.01 37.17 -50.74
CA ILE A 8 55.45 36.82 -49.44
C ILE A 8 54.00 37.31 -49.42
N ARG A 9 53.02 36.40 -49.38
CA ARG A 9 51.62 36.73 -49.10
C ARG A 9 51.36 36.67 -47.60
N HIS A 10 50.86 37.79 -47.07
CA HIS A 10 50.18 37.84 -45.78
C HIS A 10 48.82 37.15 -45.89
N GLU A 11 48.68 35.99 -45.25
CA GLU A 11 47.38 35.37 -44.99
C GLU A 11 46.69 36.10 -43.83
N GLN A 12 45.58 36.78 -44.12
CA GLN A 12 44.64 37.28 -43.12
C GLN A 12 43.92 36.09 -42.47
N ILE A 13 44.23 35.83 -41.20
CA ILE A 13 43.48 34.92 -40.35
C ILE A 13 42.14 35.59 -40.01
N GLY A 14 41.09 35.21 -40.75
CA GLY A 14 39.72 35.54 -40.41
C GLY A 14 39.28 34.73 -39.20
N THR A 15 39.12 35.40 -38.05
CA THR A 15 38.45 34.84 -36.87
C THR A 15 36.96 34.69 -37.15
N HIS A 16 36.54 33.53 -37.63
CA HIS A 16 35.15 33.11 -37.56
C HIS A 16 34.79 32.84 -36.10
N VAL A 17 34.23 33.85 -35.44
CA VAL A 17 33.41 33.66 -34.24
C VAL A 17 32.13 32.97 -34.70
N GLY A 18 32.17 31.64 -34.72
CA GLY A 18 30.98 30.82 -34.87
C GLY A 18 30.03 31.17 -33.72
N SER A 19 28.93 31.84 -34.04
CA SER A 19 27.76 31.88 -33.17
C SER A 19 27.36 30.43 -32.95
N ILE A 20 27.67 29.90 -31.76
CA ILE A 20 27.11 28.64 -31.28
C ILE A 20 25.62 28.90 -31.16
N ARG A 21 24.88 28.62 -32.24
CA ARG A 21 23.42 28.49 -32.21
C ARG A 21 23.14 27.57 -31.03
N GLY A 22 22.47 28.09 -30.00
CA GLY A 22 21.96 27.26 -28.92
C GLY A 22 21.18 26.12 -29.57
N GLU A 23 21.68 24.90 -29.42
CA GLU A 23 20.94 23.72 -29.83
C GLU A 23 19.63 23.76 -29.05
N ASN A 24 18.51 23.88 -29.78
CA ASN A 24 17.20 23.71 -29.19
C ASN A 24 17.14 22.26 -28.71
N MET A 25 17.43 22.04 -27.42
CA MET A 25 17.34 20.72 -26.82
C MET A 25 15.88 20.28 -26.90
N ALA A 26 15.65 19.10 -27.48
CA ALA A 26 14.32 18.51 -27.55
C ALA A 26 13.73 18.37 -26.15
N THR A 27 12.41 18.54 -26.02
CA THR A 27 11.72 18.43 -24.73
C THR A 27 10.59 17.45 -24.82
N ALA A 28 10.42 16.55 -23.84
CA ALA A 28 9.22 15.72 -23.74
C ALA A 28 8.39 16.13 -22.53
N LYS A 29 7.07 16.17 -22.70
CA LYS A 29 6.12 16.39 -21.61
C LYS A 29 5.47 15.08 -21.22
N ILE A 30 5.36 14.83 -19.93
CA ILE A 30 4.70 13.65 -19.36
C ILE A 30 3.59 14.15 -18.46
N GLN A 31 2.38 13.66 -18.70
CA GLN A 31 1.21 13.94 -17.87
C GLN A 31 0.75 12.65 -17.18
N LEU A 32 0.80 12.63 -15.86
CA LEU A 32 0.39 11.50 -15.04
C LEU A 32 -0.77 11.88 -14.14
N GLN A 33 -1.83 11.09 -14.16
CA GLN A 33 -2.88 11.14 -13.14
C GLN A 33 -2.51 10.17 -12.02
N LEU A 34 -2.31 10.70 -10.81
CA LEU A 34 -1.88 9.93 -9.63
C LEU A 34 -3.04 9.87 -8.64
N VAL A 35 -3.55 8.67 -8.37
CA VAL A 35 -4.77 8.48 -7.57
C VAL A 35 -4.62 7.35 -6.54
N ASP A 36 -5.43 7.39 -5.48
CA ASP A 36 -5.59 6.28 -4.55
C ASP A 36 -6.53 5.19 -5.12
N VAL A 37 -6.77 4.11 -4.35
CA VAL A 37 -7.67 3.02 -4.75
C VAL A 37 -9.14 3.42 -4.90
N GLN A 38 -9.54 4.59 -4.37
CA GLN A 38 -10.87 5.18 -4.57
C GLN A 38 -10.93 6.05 -5.83
N GLY A 39 -9.81 6.23 -6.54
CA GLY A 39 -9.70 7.13 -7.68
C GLY A 39 -9.59 8.60 -7.28
N ARG A 40 -9.37 8.90 -5.99
CA ARG A 40 -9.16 10.28 -5.52
C ARG A 40 -7.72 10.69 -5.82
N PRO A 41 -7.47 11.95 -6.22
CA PRO A 41 -6.11 12.46 -6.36
C PRO A 41 -5.28 12.23 -5.09
N LEU A 42 -4.01 11.87 -5.25
CA LEU A 42 -3.13 11.70 -4.09
C LEU A 42 -2.95 13.01 -3.32
N ASP A 43 -2.99 12.88 -1.99
CA ASP A 43 -2.80 13.95 -1.01
C ASP A 43 -1.38 14.00 -0.43
N ASP A 44 -0.48 13.15 -0.97
CA ASP A 44 0.92 13.11 -0.57
C ASP A 44 1.63 14.43 -0.92
N PRO A 45 2.44 14.98 0.00
CA PRO A 45 3.08 16.27 -0.21
C PRO A 45 4.16 16.20 -1.29
N ASP A 46 4.90 15.09 -1.33
CA ASP A 46 6.01 14.87 -2.26
C ASP A 46 6.01 13.42 -2.73
N ILE A 47 6.17 13.25 -4.03
CA ILE A 47 6.37 11.96 -4.70
C ILE A 47 7.69 12.07 -5.46
N LEU A 48 8.63 11.20 -5.14
CA LEU A 48 9.86 11.06 -5.91
C LEU A 48 9.56 10.28 -7.20
N VAL A 49 9.93 10.85 -8.34
CA VAL A 49 9.74 10.27 -9.67
C VAL A 49 11.09 10.07 -10.32
N GLU A 50 11.39 8.83 -10.72
CA GLU A 50 12.62 8.48 -11.43
C GLU A 50 12.30 7.85 -12.79
N PHE A 51 12.98 8.30 -13.84
CA PHE A 51 12.88 7.77 -15.19
C PHE A 51 14.22 7.17 -15.60
N PHE A 52 14.24 5.87 -15.87
CA PHE A 52 15.43 5.15 -16.34
C PHE A 52 15.23 4.72 -17.79
N SER A 53 16.04 5.23 -18.72
CA SER A 53 16.03 4.73 -20.09
C SER A 53 16.40 3.24 -20.11
N THR A 54 15.69 2.43 -20.89
CA THR A 54 16.04 1.02 -21.10
C THR A 54 17.07 0.82 -22.21
N GLU A 55 17.35 1.88 -22.98
CA GLU A 55 18.17 1.84 -24.19
C GLU A 55 19.45 2.68 -24.07
N SER A 56 19.55 3.51 -23.02
CA SER A 56 20.69 4.39 -22.76
C SER A 56 20.95 4.55 -21.26
N SER A 57 22.03 5.25 -20.90
CA SER A 57 22.35 5.58 -19.50
C SER A 57 21.59 6.80 -18.96
N LYS A 58 20.63 7.34 -19.71
CA LYS A 58 19.87 8.53 -19.31
C LYS A 58 18.98 8.20 -18.09
N HIS A 59 19.10 9.03 -17.07
CA HIS A 59 18.33 8.94 -15.82
C HIS A 59 17.87 10.34 -15.40
N PHE A 60 16.58 10.47 -15.13
CA PHE A 60 15.98 11.72 -14.67
C PHE A 60 15.29 11.52 -13.32
N ARG A 61 15.42 12.52 -12.44
CA ARG A 61 14.87 12.48 -11.09
C ARG A 61 14.15 13.78 -10.77
N PHE A 62 12.92 13.67 -10.28
CA PHE A 62 12.05 14.79 -9.94
C PHE A 62 11.36 14.56 -8.60
N THR A 63 11.00 15.63 -7.93
CA THR A 63 9.99 15.61 -6.87
C THR A 63 8.76 16.32 -7.40
N VAL A 64 7.61 15.66 -7.29
CA VAL A 64 6.33 16.23 -7.70
C VAL A 64 5.37 16.24 -6.51
N SER A 65 4.63 17.33 -6.38
CA SER A 65 3.63 17.49 -5.32
C SER A 65 2.25 17.51 -5.98
N PRO A 66 1.50 16.38 -5.98
CA PRO A 66 0.17 16.37 -6.56
C PRO A 66 -0.75 17.35 -5.83
N ASN A 67 -0.64 17.52 -4.51
CA ASN A 67 -1.43 18.49 -3.73
C ASN A 67 -2.94 18.43 -4.03
N GLY A 68 -3.48 17.23 -4.29
CA GLY A 68 -4.88 17.02 -4.69
C GLY A 68 -5.21 17.35 -6.15
N ALA A 69 -4.23 17.72 -6.98
CA ALA A 69 -4.41 17.93 -8.41
C ALA A 69 -4.62 16.61 -9.15
N ALA A 70 -5.54 16.62 -10.13
CA ALA A 70 -5.85 15.44 -10.93
C ALA A 70 -4.68 14.99 -11.82
N ASN A 71 -3.77 15.89 -12.19
CA ASN A 71 -2.65 15.60 -13.08
C ASN A 71 -1.36 16.27 -12.59
N VAL A 72 -0.26 15.55 -12.73
CA VAL A 72 1.10 16.04 -12.58
C VAL A 72 1.76 16.13 -13.95
N ASN A 73 2.39 17.27 -14.24
CA ASN A 73 3.12 17.50 -15.49
C ASN A 73 4.63 17.52 -15.22
N ILE A 74 5.38 16.70 -15.95
CA ILE A 74 6.84 16.59 -15.85
C ILE A 74 7.42 16.89 -17.23
N SER A 75 8.49 17.70 -17.28
CA SER A 75 9.21 17.99 -18.53
C SER A 75 10.61 17.41 -18.47
N LEU A 76 10.96 16.57 -19.45
CA LEU A 76 12.31 16.05 -19.64
C LEU A 76 13.01 16.86 -20.73
N VAL A 77 14.25 17.25 -20.47
CA VAL A 77 15.11 17.94 -21.43
C VAL A 77 16.08 16.92 -22.01
N ASP A 78 16.17 16.87 -23.34
CA ASP A 78 16.93 15.87 -24.09
C ASP A 78 16.65 14.44 -23.59
N PRO A 79 15.39 13.97 -23.59
CA PRO A 79 15.11 12.60 -23.21
C PRO A 79 15.71 11.62 -24.23
N GLY A 80 15.69 11.90 -25.53
CA GLY A 80 15.75 10.85 -26.53
C GLY A 80 14.39 10.20 -26.73
N ASN A 81 14.28 9.39 -27.79
CA ASN A 81 13.12 8.53 -28.02
C ASN A 81 13.41 7.13 -27.45
N GLY A 82 12.44 6.52 -26.76
CA GLY A 82 12.62 5.14 -26.29
C GLY A 82 11.69 4.74 -25.16
N MET A 83 11.91 3.53 -24.65
CA MET A 83 11.22 3.02 -23.47
C MET A 83 11.94 3.45 -22.17
N TYR A 84 11.15 3.86 -21.19
CA TYR A 84 11.63 4.23 -19.85
C TYR A 84 10.96 3.37 -18.80
N ARG A 85 11.73 2.88 -17.83
CA ARG A 85 11.19 2.42 -16.56
C ARG A 85 10.94 3.65 -15.68
N VAL A 86 9.69 3.87 -15.32
CA VAL A 86 9.24 4.94 -14.42
C VAL A 86 9.02 4.35 -13.03
N LEU A 87 9.62 4.97 -12.03
CA LEU A 87 9.50 4.61 -10.63
C LEU A 87 8.88 5.77 -9.86
N LEU A 88 7.77 5.53 -9.17
CA LEU A 88 7.05 6.51 -8.36
C LEU A 88 7.09 6.09 -6.90
N MET A 89 7.69 6.94 -6.06
CA MET A 89 7.94 6.69 -4.63
C MET A 89 7.19 7.72 -3.78
N PRO A 90 5.90 7.46 -3.49
CA PRO A 90 5.09 8.27 -2.58
C PRO A 90 5.50 8.02 -1.11
N THR A 91 4.96 8.83 -0.19
CA THR A 91 5.36 8.77 1.23
C THR A 91 4.45 7.83 2.04
N ASN A 92 3.14 7.89 1.83
CA ASN A 92 2.15 7.11 2.58
C ASN A 92 1.63 5.89 1.80
N TYR A 93 1.93 5.81 0.51
CA TYR A 93 1.48 4.75 -0.38
C TYR A 93 2.65 3.86 -0.80
N ARG A 94 2.34 2.76 -1.47
CA ARG A 94 3.36 1.85 -1.99
C ARG A 94 4.06 2.42 -3.22
N THR A 95 5.32 2.07 -3.38
CA THR A 95 6.09 2.36 -4.59
C THR A 95 5.52 1.60 -5.78
N VAL A 96 5.25 2.32 -6.87
CA VAL A 96 4.73 1.79 -8.13
C VAL A 96 5.78 1.94 -9.22
N GLN A 97 5.90 0.94 -10.10
CA GLN A 97 6.78 1.01 -11.26
C GLN A 97 6.04 0.61 -12.54
N PHE A 98 6.41 1.19 -13.67
CA PHE A 98 5.88 0.80 -14.98
C PHE A 98 6.83 1.20 -16.11
N PHE A 99 6.51 0.76 -17.32
CA PHE A 99 7.22 1.19 -18.52
C PHE A 99 6.39 2.23 -19.28
N LEU A 100 7.06 3.29 -19.74
CA LEU A 100 6.47 4.37 -20.51
C LEU A 100 7.33 4.65 -21.74
N ARG A 101 6.70 4.69 -22.92
CA ARG A 101 7.38 5.15 -24.13
C ARG A 101 7.39 6.68 -24.14
N ILE A 102 8.56 7.28 -24.24
CA ILE A 102 8.73 8.73 -24.31
C ILE A 102 9.21 9.10 -25.71
N MET A 103 8.58 10.13 -26.28
CA MET A 103 8.91 10.70 -27.57
C MET A 103 9.34 12.17 -27.40
N GLU A 104 10.43 12.55 -28.06
CA GLU A 104 10.91 13.92 -28.14
C GLU A 104 9.86 14.84 -28.76
N ASP A 105 9.80 16.08 -28.24
CA ASP A 105 8.85 17.13 -28.63
C ASP A 105 7.37 16.72 -28.56
N GLY A 106 7.10 15.60 -27.87
CA GLY A 106 5.78 15.02 -27.67
C GLY A 106 5.24 15.21 -26.26
N THR A 107 3.93 14.97 -26.12
CA THR A 107 3.28 14.81 -24.82
C THR A 107 2.85 13.36 -24.65
N THR A 108 3.34 12.71 -23.60
CA THR A 108 2.97 11.34 -23.25
C THR A 108 1.98 11.36 -22.09
N THR A 109 0.83 10.70 -22.27
CA THR A 109 -0.20 10.55 -21.24
C THR A 109 -0.42 9.06 -20.94
N ARG A 110 -0.84 8.74 -19.72
CA ARG A 110 -1.15 7.37 -19.28
C ARG A 110 -2.53 7.34 -18.62
N LYS A 111 -3.16 6.16 -18.61
CA LYS A 111 -4.24 5.85 -17.65
C LYS A 111 -3.80 6.17 -16.21
N PRO A 112 -4.76 6.45 -15.30
CA PRO A 112 -4.45 6.73 -13.90
C PRO A 112 -3.51 5.69 -13.30
N VAL A 113 -2.49 6.17 -12.61
CA VAL A 113 -1.61 5.33 -11.80
C VAL A 113 -2.24 5.25 -10.41
N VAL A 114 -2.67 4.04 -10.03
CA VAL A 114 -3.34 3.78 -8.76
C VAL A 114 -2.31 3.36 -7.73
N PHE A 115 -2.32 4.04 -6.59
CA PHE A 115 -1.40 3.79 -5.49
C PHE A 115 -2.13 3.16 -4.32
N PRO A 116 -1.89 1.88 -4.01
CA PRO A 116 -2.38 1.29 -2.77
C PRO A 116 -1.61 1.86 -1.59
N VAL A 117 -2.29 2.02 -0.47
CA VAL A 117 -1.67 2.45 0.78
C VAL A 117 -0.58 1.47 1.24
N ASP A 118 0.52 2.00 1.80
CA ASP A 118 1.51 1.18 2.49
C ASP A 118 1.02 0.90 3.92
N PRO A 119 0.68 -0.36 4.27
CA PRO A 119 0.19 -0.69 5.61
C PRO A 119 1.13 -0.30 6.74
N ALA A 120 2.46 -0.26 6.47
CA ALA A 120 3.46 0.12 7.46
C ALA A 120 3.44 1.63 7.79
N LYS A 121 2.74 2.43 6.99
CA LYS A 121 2.60 3.89 7.19
C LYS A 121 1.29 4.27 7.88
N VAL A 122 0.36 3.34 8.04
CA VAL A 122 -0.93 3.59 8.69
C VAL A 122 -0.74 3.61 10.21
N VAL A 123 -1.13 4.71 10.86
CA VAL A 123 -1.04 4.87 12.33
C VAL A 123 -2.32 4.39 13.02
N SER A 124 -3.47 4.65 12.41
CA SER A 124 -4.78 4.22 12.91
C SER A 124 -5.83 4.28 11.80
N ILE A 125 -7.09 3.97 12.12
CA ILE A 125 -8.21 4.07 11.19
C ILE A 125 -9.28 5.03 11.75
N THR A 126 -10.04 5.65 10.84
CA THR A 126 -11.33 6.28 11.14
C THR A 126 -12.42 5.29 10.79
N ALA A 127 -13.06 4.72 11.81
CA ALA A 127 -14.19 3.81 11.64
C ALA A 127 -15.47 4.45 12.23
N PRO A 128 -16.67 4.13 11.70
CA PRO A 128 -17.93 4.63 12.25
C PRO A 128 -18.14 4.11 13.66
N ALA A 129 -18.90 4.87 14.45
CA ALA A 129 -19.42 4.40 15.73
C ALA A 129 -20.38 3.21 15.52
N ILE A 130 -20.57 2.38 16.54
CA ILE A 130 -21.39 1.16 16.43
C ILE A 130 -22.80 1.42 15.90
N GLY A 131 -23.46 2.49 16.35
CA GLY A 131 -24.83 2.83 15.90
C GLY A 131 -24.92 3.27 14.44
N ALA A 132 -23.79 3.50 13.77
CA ALA A 132 -23.71 3.77 12.34
C ALA A 132 -23.24 2.56 11.52
N LEU A 133 -22.99 1.41 12.15
CA LEU A 133 -22.74 0.16 11.45
C LEU A 133 -24.04 -0.42 10.89
N PRO A 134 -23.99 -1.22 9.83
CA PRO A 134 -25.15 -1.98 9.37
C PRO A 134 -25.72 -2.88 10.47
N GLN A 135 -27.05 -3.02 10.52
CA GLN A 135 -27.74 -3.77 11.58
C GLN A 135 -27.22 -5.21 11.76
N PRO A 136 -26.99 -6.00 10.69
CA PRO A 136 -26.46 -7.37 10.86
C PRO A 136 -25.12 -7.41 11.59
N LEU A 137 -24.24 -6.43 11.36
CA LEU A 137 -22.96 -6.35 12.04
C LEU A 137 -23.11 -5.93 13.51
N GLN A 138 -24.08 -5.06 13.81
CA GLN A 138 -24.42 -4.72 15.19
C GLN A 138 -24.94 -5.94 15.95
N ASP A 139 -25.78 -6.76 15.30
CA ASP A 139 -26.35 -7.98 15.90
C ASP A 139 -25.25 -9.04 16.16
N LEU A 140 -24.33 -9.24 15.20
CA LEU A 140 -23.17 -10.11 15.39
C LEU A 140 -22.32 -9.69 16.60
N LEU A 141 -22.05 -8.38 16.71
CA LEU A 141 -21.32 -7.81 17.84
C LEU A 141 -22.09 -7.96 19.15
N GLY A 142 -23.41 -7.79 19.13
CA GLY A 142 -24.29 -7.94 20.30
C GLY A 142 -24.31 -9.37 20.86
N ASN A 143 -24.16 -10.36 19.98
CA ASN A 143 -24.17 -11.78 20.36
C ASN A 143 -22.76 -12.38 20.53
N ALA A 144 -21.71 -11.57 20.45
CA ALA A 144 -20.34 -12.05 20.43
C ALA A 144 -19.87 -12.62 21.78
N MET A 145 -18.95 -13.58 21.71
CA MET A 145 -18.26 -14.19 22.85
C MET A 145 -16.77 -14.31 22.52
N VAL A 146 -16.14 -13.18 22.21
CA VAL A 146 -14.75 -13.17 21.73
C VAL A 146 -13.76 -13.40 22.86
N ASP A 147 -12.94 -14.45 22.74
CA ASP A 147 -11.85 -14.74 23.67
C ASP A 147 -10.95 -13.51 23.91
N GLY A 148 -10.63 -13.23 25.17
CA GLY A 148 -9.71 -12.15 25.56
C GLY A 148 -10.33 -10.75 25.66
N PHE A 149 -11.62 -10.60 25.36
CA PHE A 149 -12.36 -9.35 25.54
C PHE A 149 -13.40 -9.53 26.65
N THR A 150 -12.99 -9.26 27.89
CA THR A 150 -13.87 -9.32 29.06
C THR A 150 -13.91 -7.99 29.82
N ASP A 151 -15.00 -7.75 30.55
CA ASP A 151 -15.08 -6.66 31.51
C ASP A 151 -14.26 -6.96 32.78
N ALA A 152 -14.33 -6.04 33.76
CA ALA A 152 -13.64 -6.19 35.04
C ALA A 152 -14.14 -7.36 35.89
N ALA A 153 -15.35 -7.87 35.63
CA ALA A 153 -15.93 -9.04 36.30
C ALA A 153 -15.63 -10.35 35.56
N GLY A 154 -14.95 -10.29 34.41
CA GLY A 154 -14.65 -11.44 33.58
C GLY A 154 -15.77 -11.86 32.63
N ALA A 155 -16.85 -11.07 32.52
CA ALA A 155 -17.92 -11.33 31.55
C ALA A 155 -17.49 -10.88 30.14
N PRO A 156 -17.89 -11.59 29.07
CA PRO A 156 -17.50 -11.23 27.70
C PRO A 156 -18.05 -9.85 27.33
N LEU A 157 -17.20 -9.03 26.71
CA LEU A 157 -17.64 -7.77 26.13
C LEU A 157 -18.49 -8.03 24.88
N GLN A 158 -19.56 -7.27 24.73
CA GLN A 158 -20.51 -7.35 23.62
C GLN A 158 -20.84 -5.97 23.07
N GLY A 159 -21.41 -5.95 21.86
CA GLY A 159 -21.95 -4.76 21.21
C GLY A 159 -20.96 -3.59 21.22
N ALA A 160 -21.42 -2.46 21.77
CA ALA A 160 -20.66 -1.21 21.80
C ALA A 160 -19.35 -1.32 22.60
N ALA A 161 -19.37 -2.08 23.69
CA ALA A 161 -18.21 -2.25 24.55
C ALA A 161 -17.12 -3.07 23.85
N LEU A 162 -17.50 -4.18 23.21
CA LEU A 162 -16.57 -4.98 22.40
C LEU A 162 -15.98 -4.16 21.26
N TYR A 163 -16.84 -3.52 20.46
CA TYR A 163 -16.40 -2.75 19.30
C TYR A 163 -15.46 -1.59 19.69
N SER A 164 -15.69 -0.95 20.83
CA SER A 164 -14.82 0.11 21.36
C SER A 164 -13.48 -0.44 21.83
N ALA A 165 -13.46 -1.64 22.41
CA ALA A 165 -12.25 -2.30 22.89
C ALA A 165 -11.36 -2.87 21.75
N LEU A 166 -11.91 -3.11 20.55
CA LEU A 166 -11.13 -3.62 19.42
C LEU A 166 -10.01 -2.64 18.99
N PRO A 167 -8.73 -3.08 18.98
CA PRO A 167 -7.64 -2.33 18.36
C PRO A 167 -7.88 -2.09 16.87
N ALA A 168 -7.20 -1.09 16.30
CA ALA A 168 -7.40 -0.67 14.91
C ALA A 168 -7.26 -1.82 13.89
N LEU A 169 -6.29 -2.72 14.07
CA LEU A 169 -6.10 -3.87 13.17
C LEU A 169 -7.26 -4.88 13.23
N LEU A 170 -7.71 -5.26 14.42
CA LEU A 170 -8.85 -6.18 14.56
C LEU A 170 -10.15 -5.54 14.05
N LYS A 171 -10.33 -4.25 14.31
CA LYS A 171 -11.48 -3.49 13.78
C LYS A 171 -11.46 -3.45 12.26
N ALA A 172 -10.32 -3.19 11.63
CA ALA A 172 -10.17 -3.25 10.18
C ALA A 172 -10.46 -4.66 9.63
N ALA A 173 -9.95 -5.71 10.30
CA ALA A 173 -10.22 -7.10 9.94
C ALA A 173 -11.72 -7.41 9.93
N LEU A 174 -12.41 -7.08 11.02
CA LEU A 174 -13.87 -7.24 11.14
C LEU A 174 -14.61 -6.52 10.02
N LEU A 175 -14.27 -5.26 9.74
CA LEU A 175 -14.95 -4.46 8.73
C LEU A 175 -14.70 -4.97 7.30
N ASN A 176 -13.50 -5.47 7.00
CA ASN A 176 -13.19 -6.11 5.72
C ASN A 176 -13.96 -7.41 5.54
N LEU A 177 -13.93 -8.27 6.57
CA LEU A 177 -14.61 -9.56 6.58
C LEU A 177 -16.11 -9.39 6.43
N TYR A 178 -16.72 -8.46 7.17
CA TYR A 178 -18.12 -8.07 6.98
C TYR A 178 -18.39 -7.64 5.54
N THR A 179 -17.61 -6.70 5.02
CA THR A 179 -17.86 -6.15 3.68
C THR A 179 -17.79 -7.22 2.60
N LYS A 180 -16.79 -8.12 2.65
CA LYS A 180 -16.63 -9.21 1.69
C LYS A 180 -17.72 -10.26 1.82
N SER A 181 -17.99 -10.74 3.04
CA SER A 181 -18.98 -11.80 3.27
C SER A 181 -20.42 -11.34 3.04
N ALA A 182 -20.76 -10.09 3.37
CA ALA A 182 -22.07 -9.52 3.07
C ALA A 182 -22.30 -9.31 1.57
N ALA A 183 -21.22 -9.09 0.80
CA ALA A 183 -21.29 -9.00 -0.66
C ALA A 183 -21.27 -10.38 -1.35
N THR A 184 -20.94 -11.45 -0.64
CA THR A 184 -20.87 -12.81 -1.20
C THR A 184 -22.22 -13.49 -1.01
N GLN A 185 -23.03 -13.51 -2.07
CA GLN A 185 -24.37 -14.11 -2.09
C GLN A 185 -24.29 -15.64 -2.24
N LEU A 186 -25.26 -16.33 -1.65
CA LEU A 186 -25.47 -17.77 -1.73
C LEU A 186 -26.67 -18.08 -2.63
N GLY A 187 -26.89 -19.37 -2.92
CA GLY A 187 -27.98 -19.84 -3.81
C GLY A 187 -29.38 -19.52 -3.28
N ASP A 188 -29.54 -19.45 -1.96
CA ASP A 188 -30.80 -19.11 -1.29
C ASP A 188 -31.12 -17.60 -1.22
N GLY A 189 -30.27 -16.76 -1.80
CA GLY A 189 -30.42 -15.30 -1.82
C GLY A 189 -30.01 -14.58 -0.54
N GLN A 190 -29.44 -15.29 0.44
CA GLN A 190 -28.76 -14.68 1.58
C GLN A 190 -27.28 -14.50 1.30
N SER A 191 -26.60 -13.64 2.05
CA SER A 191 -25.15 -13.55 2.01
C SER A 191 -24.48 -14.56 2.95
N VAL A 192 -23.19 -14.81 2.75
CA VAL A 192 -22.36 -15.57 3.71
C VAL A 192 -22.48 -14.94 5.11
N PHE A 193 -22.48 -13.60 5.21
CA PHE A 193 -22.56 -12.91 6.49
C PHE A 193 -23.89 -13.17 7.22
N ASP A 194 -25.00 -13.29 6.51
CA ASP A 194 -26.32 -13.53 7.11
C ASP A 194 -26.43 -14.90 7.80
N LYS A 195 -25.53 -15.83 7.46
CA LYS A 195 -25.45 -17.17 8.07
C LYS A 195 -24.58 -17.22 9.32
N LEU A 196 -23.96 -16.11 9.73
CA LEU A 196 -23.16 -16.06 10.94
C LEU A 196 -24.04 -16.05 12.18
N GLY A 197 -23.75 -16.98 13.11
CA GLY A 197 -24.30 -16.98 14.45
C GLY A 197 -23.40 -16.21 15.42
N THR A 198 -22.96 -16.87 16.48
CA THR A 198 -22.11 -16.25 17.52
C THR A 198 -20.66 -16.16 17.08
N MET A 199 -20.10 -14.95 17.00
CA MET A 199 -18.65 -14.75 16.86
C MET A 199 -17.93 -15.14 18.14
N ILE A 200 -17.00 -16.09 18.06
CA ILE A 200 -16.25 -16.62 19.21
C ILE A 200 -14.79 -16.17 19.24
N ARG A 201 -14.23 -15.77 18.09
CA ARG A 201 -12.84 -15.33 18.01
C ARG A 201 -12.64 -14.40 16.82
N LEU A 202 -11.80 -13.39 17.00
CA LEU A 202 -11.40 -12.46 15.97
C LEU A 202 -9.88 -12.31 16.00
N LYS A 203 -9.23 -12.59 14.88
CA LYS A 203 -7.81 -12.39 14.64
C LYS A 203 -7.61 -11.28 13.59
N GLN A 204 -6.36 -10.90 13.36
CA GLN A 204 -6.01 -9.82 12.43
C GLN A 204 -6.48 -10.10 10.99
N ASP A 205 -6.63 -11.35 10.62
CA ASP A 205 -6.98 -11.82 9.28
C ASP A 205 -8.14 -12.81 9.26
N ARG A 206 -8.64 -13.23 10.43
CA ARG A 206 -9.65 -14.30 10.55
C ARG A 206 -10.78 -13.98 11.50
N LEU A 207 -11.97 -14.49 11.23
CA LEU A 207 -13.13 -14.48 12.13
C LEU A 207 -13.66 -15.89 12.30
N PHE A 208 -13.86 -16.31 13.54
CA PHE A 208 -14.46 -17.59 13.88
C PHE A 208 -15.85 -17.36 14.46
N ALA A 209 -16.84 -18.01 13.87
CA ALA A 209 -18.21 -17.93 14.34
C ALA A 209 -18.92 -19.27 14.25
N LYS A 210 -19.86 -19.48 15.18
CA LYS A 210 -20.81 -20.57 15.09
C LYS A 210 -21.74 -20.35 13.91
N THR A 211 -22.14 -21.44 13.26
CA THR A 211 -23.11 -21.42 12.16
C THR A 211 -23.89 -22.74 12.14
N ALA A 212 -24.92 -22.80 11.29
CA ALA A 212 -25.67 -24.02 11.01
C ALA A 212 -25.12 -24.72 9.77
N ALA A 213 -25.49 -25.98 9.57
CA ALA A 213 -25.15 -26.80 8.41
C ALA A 213 -25.54 -26.13 7.09
N ALA A 214 -26.60 -25.31 7.10
CA ALA A 214 -27.07 -24.58 5.93
C ALA A 214 -25.97 -23.76 5.24
N LEU A 215 -25.04 -23.12 5.97
CA LEU A 215 -23.95 -22.38 5.32
C LEU A 215 -23.01 -23.31 4.54
N LEU A 216 -22.70 -24.48 5.11
CA LEU A 216 -21.87 -25.48 4.44
C LEU A 216 -22.58 -26.03 3.20
N GLU A 217 -23.85 -26.40 3.33
CA GLU A 217 -24.65 -26.96 2.23
C GLU A 217 -24.77 -25.97 1.05
N GLU A 218 -25.05 -24.69 1.34
CA GLU A 218 -25.09 -23.64 0.31
C GLU A 218 -23.72 -23.45 -0.34
N THR A 219 -22.65 -23.43 0.45
CA THR A 219 -21.27 -23.30 -0.06
C THR A 219 -20.89 -24.46 -0.98
N GLN A 220 -21.34 -25.68 -0.67
CA GLN A 220 -21.07 -26.89 -1.46
C GLN A 220 -21.79 -26.90 -2.80
N GLN A 221 -22.99 -26.33 -2.84
CA GLN A 221 -23.82 -26.30 -4.05
C GLN A 221 -23.48 -25.11 -4.95
N ASP A 222 -22.81 -24.08 -4.42
CA ASP A 222 -22.47 -22.88 -5.16
C ASP A 222 -21.20 -23.04 -6.02
N THR A 223 -21.35 -22.86 -7.34
CA THR A 223 -20.26 -22.95 -8.33
C THR A 223 -19.18 -21.87 -8.18
N PHE A 224 -19.48 -20.78 -7.48
CA PHE A 224 -18.54 -19.71 -7.18
C PHE A 224 -17.51 -20.14 -6.14
N PHE A 225 -17.81 -21.16 -5.33
CA PHE A 225 -16.87 -21.76 -4.40
C PHE A 225 -16.19 -22.98 -5.04
N HIS A 226 -15.00 -23.29 -4.51
CA HIS A 226 -14.30 -24.52 -4.82
C HIS A 226 -13.54 -25.00 -3.60
N GLU A 227 -13.44 -26.32 -3.45
CA GLU A 227 -12.73 -26.94 -2.34
C GLU A 227 -11.23 -26.66 -2.41
N VAL A 228 -10.62 -26.41 -1.26
CA VAL A 228 -9.18 -26.16 -1.11
C VAL A 228 -8.65 -26.91 0.13
N PRO A 229 -7.35 -27.25 0.16
CA PRO A 229 -6.76 -27.85 1.36
C PRO A 229 -6.88 -26.95 2.59
N GLU A 230 -7.22 -27.55 3.71
CA GLU A 230 -7.46 -26.94 5.01
C GLU A 230 -6.19 -26.79 5.88
N THR A 231 -5.02 -27.14 5.32
CA THR A 231 -3.74 -27.35 6.03
C THR A 231 -3.17 -26.13 6.77
N LEU A 232 -3.70 -24.93 6.54
CA LEU A 232 -3.30 -23.69 7.21
C LEU A 232 -4.33 -23.19 8.24
N HIS A 233 -5.35 -23.98 8.56
CA HIS A 233 -6.39 -23.63 9.52
C HIS A 233 -6.22 -24.33 10.87
N GLU A 234 -6.62 -23.64 11.93
CA GLU A 234 -6.50 -24.10 13.31
C GLU A 234 -7.74 -24.93 13.66
N SER A 235 -7.53 -26.14 14.18
CA SER A 235 -8.60 -26.87 14.86
C SER A 235 -8.84 -26.27 16.24
N ILE A 236 -10.08 -25.85 16.52
CA ILE A 236 -10.48 -25.30 17.81
C ILE A 236 -11.30 -26.35 18.54
N ALA A 237 -10.77 -26.94 19.61
CA ALA A 237 -11.51 -27.91 20.41
C ALA A 237 -12.83 -27.30 20.95
N PRO A 238 -13.95 -28.05 21.00
CA PRO A 238 -14.09 -29.47 20.63
C PRO A 238 -14.37 -29.72 19.14
N TYR A 239 -14.22 -28.73 18.26
CA TYR A 239 -14.50 -28.86 16.84
C TYR A 239 -13.35 -29.53 16.08
N HIS A 240 -13.71 -30.41 15.16
CA HIS A 240 -12.79 -31.08 14.26
C HIS A 240 -12.96 -30.51 12.85
N LEU A 241 -11.82 -30.24 12.21
CA LEU A 241 -11.77 -29.70 10.86
C LEU A 241 -12.43 -30.66 9.87
N LEU A 242 -13.33 -30.15 9.05
CA LEU A 242 -14.11 -30.94 8.10
C LEU A 242 -13.69 -30.68 6.66
N ILE A 243 -13.76 -29.42 6.23
CA ILE A 243 -13.57 -29.05 4.82
C ILE A 243 -13.32 -27.54 4.69
N SER A 244 -12.65 -27.12 3.61
CA SER A 244 -12.43 -25.71 3.30
C SER A 244 -12.81 -25.39 1.87
N TYR A 245 -13.44 -24.22 1.69
CA TYR A 245 -13.89 -23.70 0.40
C TYR A 245 -13.36 -22.29 0.19
N LYS A 246 -13.09 -21.97 -1.07
CA LYS A 246 -12.63 -20.64 -1.47
C LYS A 246 -13.45 -20.12 -2.64
N THR A 247 -13.81 -18.86 -2.57
CA THR A 247 -14.43 -18.14 -3.70
C THR A 247 -13.46 -18.05 -4.89
N ARG A 248 -14.01 -17.95 -6.09
CA ARG A 248 -13.25 -17.87 -7.36
C ARG A 248 -12.87 -16.44 -7.77
N ASP A 249 -12.84 -15.49 -6.84
CA ASP A 249 -12.36 -14.13 -7.13
C ASP A 249 -10.96 -14.13 -7.76
N ALA A 250 -10.68 -13.14 -8.60
CA ALA A 250 -9.33 -12.96 -9.12
C ALA A 250 -8.35 -12.65 -7.99
N GLN A 251 -8.75 -11.79 -7.04
CA GLN A 251 -7.98 -11.41 -5.86
C GLN A 251 -8.90 -11.22 -4.66
N GLY A 252 -8.38 -11.35 -3.43
CA GLY A 252 -9.17 -11.12 -2.22
C GLY A 252 -10.26 -12.18 -2.01
N ASN A 253 -9.91 -13.44 -2.30
CA ASN A 253 -10.81 -14.57 -2.16
C ASN A 253 -11.24 -14.71 -0.70
N LEU A 254 -12.54 -14.80 -0.48
CA LEU A 254 -13.11 -15.28 0.77
C LEU A 254 -12.89 -16.79 0.87
N GLN A 255 -12.31 -17.24 1.97
CA GLN A 255 -12.15 -18.65 2.31
C GLN A 255 -12.96 -18.97 3.56
N LEU A 256 -13.73 -20.07 3.48
CA LEU A 256 -14.62 -20.58 4.52
C LEU A 256 -14.12 -21.97 4.90
N THR A 257 -13.65 -22.12 6.13
CA THR A 257 -13.18 -23.40 6.64
C THR A 257 -14.11 -23.89 7.74
N PHE A 258 -14.72 -25.04 7.51
CA PHE A 258 -15.74 -25.60 8.39
C PHE A 258 -15.13 -26.64 9.33
N SER A 259 -15.54 -26.58 10.59
CA SER A 259 -15.28 -27.57 11.62
C SER A 259 -16.59 -27.95 12.30
N ARG A 260 -16.69 -29.17 12.82
CA ARG A 260 -17.91 -29.67 13.48
C ARG A 260 -17.60 -30.23 14.85
N ASN A 261 -18.48 -29.99 15.81
CA ASN A 261 -18.41 -30.59 17.13
C ASN A 261 -19.09 -31.97 17.11
N GLY A 262 -18.29 -33.04 17.10
CA GLY A 262 -18.76 -34.42 16.96
C GLY A 262 -19.13 -34.83 15.53
N ASP A 263 -19.59 -36.07 15.36
CA ASP A 263 -19.83 -36.68 14.04
C ASP A 263 -21.23 -36.38 13.46
N THR A 264 -22.17 -35.91 14.28
CA THR A 264 -23.58 -35.64 13.92
C THR A 264 -24.09 -34.38 14.61
N GLY A 265 -25.15 -33.74 14.07
CA GLY A 265 -25.77 -32.52 14.62
C GLY A 265 -25.42 -31.21 13.89
N ASP A 266 -26.01 -30.12 14.36
CA ASP A 266 -25.99 -28.80 13.70
C ASP A 266 -25.04 -27.79 14.38
N ASP A 267 -24.01 -28.28 15.09
CA ASP A 267 -23.03 -27.45 15.81
C ASP A 267 -21.76 -27.30 14.97
N TYR A 268 -21.79 -26.31 14.07
CA TYR A 268 -20.66 -25.98 13.21
C TYR A 268 -19.93 -24.74 13.71
N LEU A 269 -18.61 -24.81 13.60
CA LEU A 269 -17.73 -23.65 13.68
C LEU A 269 -17.19 -23.38 12.30
N PHE A 270 -17.20 -22.14 11.88
CA PHE A 270 -16.53 -21.75 10.65
C PHE A 270 -15.43 -20.72 10.95
N ASP A 271 -14.32 -20.85 10.23
CA ASP A 271 -13.18 -19.94 10.17
C ASP A 271 -13.22 -19.21 8.82
N MET A 272 -13.42 -17.89 8.88
CA MET A 272 -13.44 -16.99 7.74
C MET A 272 -12.12 -16.27 7.62
N ASP A 273 -11.50 -16.29 6.45
CA ASP A 273 -10.43 -15.34 6.14
C ASP A 273 -10.51 -14.82 4.70
N ILE A 274 -9.74 -13.75 4.44
CA ILE A 274 -9.57 -13.21 3.09
C ILE A 274 -8.11 -13.38 2.72
N ASP A 275 -7.86 -14.18 1.71
CA ASP A 275 -6.49 -14.42 1.26
C ASP A 275 -5.95 -13.23 0.45
N GLN A 276 -4.73 -12.83 0.79
CA GLN A 276 -3.96 -11.76 0.15
C GLN A 276 -2.94 -12.29 -0.87
N ALA A 277 -2.64 -13.61 -0.88
CA ALA A 277 -1.40 -14.22 -1.37
C ALA A 277 -0.97 -13.89 -2.81
N GLN A 278 -1.83 -13.31 -3.67
CA GLN A 278 -1.49 -12.97 -5.05
C GLN A 278 -1.85 -11.54 -5.51
N GLY A 279 -2.50 -10.71 -4.68
CA GLY A 279 -3.27 -9.55 -5.19
C GLY A 279 -2.55 -8.25 -5.44
N ILE A 280 -1.87 -7.72 -4.42
CA ILE A 280 -1.38 -6.33 -4.49
C ILE A 280 -0.34 -6.14 -5.60
N ARG A 281 0.51 -7.14 -5.85
CA ARG A 281 1.56 -7.04 -6.88
C ARG A 281 0.98 -6.98 -8.28
N ASN A 282 -0.02 -7.82 -8.57
CA ASN A 282 -0.60 -7.96 -9.91
C ASN A 282 -1.55 -6.80 -10.23
N ILE A 283 -2.28 -6.28 -9.24
CA ILE A 283 -3.25 -5.19 -9.47
C ILE A 283 -2.54 -3.85 -9.68
N PHE A 284 -1.47 -3.57 -8.91
CA PHE A 284 -0.95 -2.19 -8.77
C PHE A 284 0.46 -1.96 -9.30
N GLU A 285 1.07 -2.94 -9.98
CA GLU A 285 2.46 -2.83 -10.47
C GLU A 285 3.48 -2.43 -9.37
N VAL A 286 3.18 -2.83 -8.12
CA VAL A 286 3.94 -2.44 -6.93
C VAL A 286 5.27 -3.19 -6.85
N LEU A 287 6.32 -2.45 -6.52
CA LEU A 287 7.59 -3.05 -6.11
C LEU A 287 7.50 -3.50 -4.65
N GLN A 288 7.62 -4.80 -4.42
CA GLN A 288 7.87 -5.33 -3.09
C GLN A 288 8.91 -6.44 -3.16
N ASN A 289 9.83 -6.45 -2.20
CA ASN A 289 10.64 -7.64 -1.93
C ASN A 289 9.69 -8.80 -1.65
N ALA A 290 9.89 -9.91 -2.34
CA ALA A 290 9.11 -11.13 -2.20
C ALA A 290 8.98 -11.56 -0.73
N VAL A 291 7.75 -11.91 -0.34
CA VAL A 291 7.45 -12.98 0.60
C VAL A 291 8.22 -12.90 1.92
N THR A 292 7.68 -12.16 2.88
CA THR A 292 7.75 -12.60 4.28
C THR A 292 6.42 -13.24 4.60
N SER A 293 6.48 -14.46 5.10
CA SER A 293 5.42 -15.27 5.74
C SER A 293 4.81 -14.58 6.97
N SER A 294 4.40 -13.32 6.82
CA SER A 294 3.72 -12.52 7.83
C SER A 294 2.21 -12.70 7.67
N LEU A 295 1.49 -12.71 8.80
CA LEU A 295 0.03 -12.66 8.85
C LEU A 295 -0.53 -11.63 7.86
N THR A 296 -1.64 -11.96 7.21
CA THR A 296 -2.31 -11.08 6.26
C THR A 296 -2.63 -9.74 6.95
N ASN A 297 -2.27 -8.62 6.31
CA ASN A 297 -2.50 -7.31 6.90
C ASN A 297 -3.87 -6.78 6.44
N PRO A 298 -4.81 -6.47 7.34
CA PRO A 298 -6.16 -6.06 6.98
C PRO A 298 -6.17 -4.75 6.16
N TYR A 299 -5.18 -3.89 6.32
CA TYR A 299 -5.07 -2.69 5.50
C TYR A 299 -4.78 -3.04 4.04
N GLY A 300 -3.94 -4.06 3.79
CA GLY A 300 -3.72 -4.57 2.44
C GLY A 300 -4.96 -5.23 1.84
N VAL A 301 -5.74 -5.95 2.65
CA VAL A 301 -7.01 -6.56 2.23
C VAL A 301 -7.99 -5.49 1.75
N ARG A 302 -8.17 -4.39 2.48
CA ARG A 302 -9.03 -3.27 2.06
C ARG A 302 -8.66 -2.77 0.67
N GLU A 303 -7.37 -2.55 0.40
CA GLU A 303 -6.91 -2.04 -0.89
C GLU A 303 -7.26 -3.01 -2.04
N ILE A 304 -7.17 -4.32 -1.80
CA ILE A 304 -7.60 -5.34 -2.78
C ILE A 304 -9.11 -5.29 -3.00
N LEU A 305 -9.91 -5.31 -1.93
CA LEU A 305 -11.37 -5.30 -2.00
C LEU A 305 -11.88 -4.08 -2.81
N MET A 306 -11.26 -2.92 -2.61
CA MET A 306 -11.66 -1.70 -3.27
C MET A 306 -11.24 -1.64 -4.73
N ALA A 307 -10.00 -2.04 -5.04
CA ALA A 307 -9.50 -1.95 -6.40
C ALA A 307 -10.04 -3.04 -7.33
N ASP A 308 -10.12 -4.28 -6.85
CA ASP A 308 -10.51 -5.44 -7.66
C ASP A 308 -12.02 -5.65 -7.63
N GLN A 309 -12.61 -5.67 -6.44
CA GLN A 309 -14.01 -6.07 -6.24
C GLN A 309 -14.98 -4.89 -6.09
N LYS A 310 -14.46 -3.65 -6.07
CA LYS A 310 -15.24 -2.41 -5.84
C LYS A 310 -16.03 -2.41 -4.53
N LEU A 311 -15.57 -3.19 -3.56
CA LEU A 311 -16.13 -3.25 -2.22
C LEU A 311 -15.42 -2.24 -1.33
N GLN A 312 -16.18 -1.39 -0.64
CA GLN A 312 -15.64 -0.34 0.22
C GLN A 312 -15.83 -0.69 1.70
N PRO A 313 -14.79 -1.18 2.39
CA PRO A 313 -14.82 -1.33 3.83
C PRO A 313 -15.13 -0.03 4.54
N LEU A 314 -15.83 -0.13 5.66
CA LEU A 314 -16.40 0.98 6.41
C LEU A 314 -15.35 1.74 7.25
N TYR A 315 -14.18 2.05 6.68
CA TYR A 315 -13.16 2.85 7.35
C TYR A 315 -12.19 3.52 6.37
N ASP A 316 -11.55 4.57 6.86
CA ASP A 316 -10.45 5.27 6.19
C ASP A 316 -9.16 5.21 7.02
N PHE A 317 -8.02 5.38 6.36
CA PHE A 317 -6.72 5.39 7.03
C PHE A 317 -6.39 6.75 7.63
N LYS A 318 -5.64 6.72 8.73
CA LYS A 318 -4.96 7.88 9.30
C LYS A 318 -3.45 7.69 9.20
N PHE A 319 -2.79 8.69 8.63
CA PHE A 319 -1.33 8.75 8.48
C PHE A 319 -0.70 9.67 9.52
N PRO A 320 0.62 9.56 9.78
CA PRO A 320 1.32 10.48 10.68
C PRO A 320 1.21 11.92 10.21
N ASP A 321 1.00 12.85 11.15
CA ASP A 321 0.94 14.28 10.85
C ASP A 321 2.22 14.79 10.17
N ARG A 322 2.04 15.80 9.33
CA ARG A 322 3.10 16.37 8.47
C ARG A 322 4.26 16.97 9.28
N GLU A 323 4.00 17.51 10.47
CA GLU A 323 5.02 18.23 11.26
C GLU A 323 6.10 17.33 11.88
N HIS A 324 5.81 16.04 12.10
CA HIS A 324 6.76 15.12 12.74
C HIS A 324 7.85 14.60 11.79
N ARG A 325 7.84 14.98 10.50
CA ARG A 325 8.74 14.40 9.48
C ARG A 325 9.96 15.26 9.14
N VAL A 326 10.07 16.50 9.67
CA VAL A 326 11.20 17.41 9.38
C VAL A 326 12.49 17.06 10.14
N GLY A 327 12.45 16.06 11.04
CA GLY A 327 13.56 15.79 11.95
C GLY A 327 14.82 15.14 11.38
N HIS A 328 14.80 14.48 10.21
CA HIS A 328 15.86 13.51 9.87
C HIS A 328 16.47 13.53 8.46
N LEU A 329 16.26 14.57 7.65
CA LEU A 329 16.99 14.68 6.38
C LEU A 329 17.49 16.10 6.07
N ARG A 330 18.29 16.68 6.97
CA ARG A 330 19.30 17.68 6.56
C ARG A 330 20.57 16.94 6.15
N ILE A 331 20.58 16.40 4.93
CA ILE A 331 21.86 16.11 4.26
C ILE A 331 22.43 17.47 3.85
N GLY A 332 23.40 17.94 4.62
CA GLY A 332 24.14 19.16 4.33
C GLY A 332 24.76 19.06 2.94
N ARG A 333 24.34 19.95 2.04
CA ARG A 333 25.16 20.33 0.89
C ARG A 333 26.33 21.14 1.42
N THR A 334 27.51 20.55 1.48
CA THR A 334 28.77 21.29 1.42
C THR A 334 29.46 20.97 0.11
N SER A 335 29.41 21.93 -0.82
CA SER A 335 30.33 21.96 -1.95
C SER A 335 31.76 22.20 -1.42
N PRO A 336 32.80 21.60 -2.01
CA PRO A 336 34.17 21.85 -1.60
C PRO A 336 34.68 23.15 -2.23
N ALA A 337 34.92 24.17 -1.40
CA ALA A 337 35.76 25.30 -1.77
C ALA A 337 37.19 25.01 -1.32
N TRP A 338 38.10 25.00 -2.30
CA TRP A 338 39.54 24.98 -2.12
C TRP A 338 40.05 26.23 -1.39
N GLY A 339 41.08 26.04 -0.55
CA GLY A 339 42.08 27.05 -0.23
C GLY A 339 41.93 27.77 1.11
N GLY A 340 42.81 27.47 2.07
CA GLY A 340 42.96 28.29 3.27
C GLY A 340 43.70 27.63 4.42
N THR A 341 45.03 27.63 4.37
CA THR A 341 45.90 27.29 5.51
C THR A 341 45.73 28.31 6.63
N VAL A 342 45.21 27.91 7.79
CA VAL A 342 45.36 28.68 9.04
C VAL A 342 45.68 27.73 10.19
N ARG A 343 46.93 27.80 10.66
CA ARG A 343 47.33 27.34 12.00
C ARG A 343 46.77 28.32 13.04
N LYS A 344 46.24 27.83 14.17
CA LYS A 344 46.54 28.37 15.50
C LYS A 344 45.95 27.55 16.65
N ARG A 345 46.88 27.21 17.57
CA ARG A 345 46.80 27.14 19.04
C ARG A 345 45.67 26.35 19.70
N CYS A 346 46.06 25.20 20.25
CA CYS A 346 45.46 24.66 21.47
C CYS A 346 45.88 25.53 22.65
N ASP A 347 44.92 26.08 23.38
CA ASP A 347 45.12 26.57 24.74
C ASP A 347 44.28 25.74 25.72
N ILE A 348 44.84 25.67 26.92
CA ILE A 348 44.61 24.77 28.04
C ILE A 348 43.40 25.21 28.87
N GLY A 349 42.68 24.24 29.44
CA GLY A 349 42.23 24.35 30.83
C GLY A 349 40.72 24.44 31.09
N GLN A 350 40.16 23.41 31.71
CA GLN A 350 39.81 23.35 33.15
C GLN A 350 38.79 22.21 33.41
N PRO A 351 38.79 21.59 34.61
CA PRO A 351 38.18 20.29 34.87
C PRO A 351 36.74 20.36 35.38
N VAL A 352 35.97 19.30 35.08
CA VAL A 352 34.58 19.07 35.54
C VAL A 352 34.59 18.38 36.92
N PRO A 353 33.75 18.79 37.90
CA PRO A 353 33.66 18.12 39.19
C PRO A 353 32.84 16.82 39.12
N LYS A 354 33.24 15.81 39.91
CA LYS A 354 32.49 14.57 40.14
C LYS A 354 31.24 14.85 41.00
N PRO A 355 30.12 14.14 40.78
CA PRO A 355 29.00 14.14 41.72
C PRO A 355 29.24 13.16 42.87
N ASP A 356 28.89 13.62 44.07
CA ASP A 356 28.87 12.86 45.32
C ASP A 356 27.78 11.79 45.32
N SER A 357 28.15 10.63 45.86
CA SER A 357 27.26 9.56 46.31
C SER A 357 26.67 9.88 47.68
N ASN A 358 25.34 9.93 47.81
CA ASN A 358 24.55 9.40 48.95
C ASN A 358 23.09 9.89 48.88
N ASN A 359 22.17 9.02 48.46
CA ASN A 359 21.06 8.48 49.28
C ASN A 359 20.20 7.54 48.44
#